data_AF-A0A9W6ZVI6-F1
#
_entry.id   AF-A0A9W6ZVI6-F1
#
_cell.length_a   1.000
_cell.length_b   1.000
_cell.length_c   1.000
_cell.angle_alpha   90.00
_cell.angle_beta   90.00
_cell.angle_gamma   90.00
#
_symmetry.space_group_name_H-M   'P 1'
#
loop_
_entity.id
_entity.type
_entity.pdbx_description
1 polymer ?
#
loop_
_entity_poly.entity_id
_entity_poly.type
_entity_poly.pdbx_seq_one_letter_code
_entity_poly.pdbx_strand_id
1 'polypeptide(L)'
;MISLLPLLLLLLLLPTALPFVLPPAQYLPTPTPIFLTCTTDTDSPNDSPSTPSNNSGLRLNKCFKRTHSRRSADLLISSNRVLVNGLPPNGAGHRVQPTDTVTLDNIVYNFNEFNEEFNSDQRQSYLYIKYYKPIGTICTTDTNIKGNVITALQSSNLKIDSRIYPIGRLDKDTTGLILLTNDGRIPNSVLRYSSKKDKVYIVTVNRYIEEEDLIQLSSGVIITTIAQRDNVKKELTAATKECYVERVGSRKFMIVLNEGRNRQIRKMCEALDYRVDALERTEVRSCLGANATMQERHIAVRNSA
;
A
#
# COMPACT_ATOMS: atom_id res chain seq x y z
N MET A 1 -32.31 42.15 72.67
CA MET A 1 -33.55 42.60 72.02
C MET A 1 -33.26 42.80 70.53
N ILE A 2 -34.16 42.28 69.68
CA ILE A 2 -34.22 42.39 68.19
C ILE A 2 -33.14 41.54 67.49
N SER A 3 -33.33 40.32 66.98
CA SER A 3 -34.40 39.57 66.27
C SER A 3 -34.19 39.47 64.76
N LEU A 4 -34.50 38.28 64.25
CA LEU A 4 -34.77 37.87 62.86
C LEU A 4 -33.57 37.47 61.95
N LEU A 5 -33.33 36.15 61.90
CA LEU A 5 -33.24 35.37 60.65
C LEU A 5 -34.34 35.82 59.64
N PRO A 6 -34.21 35.65 58.30
CA PRO A 6 -33.41 34.63 57.62
C PRO A 6 -32.70 35.09 56.32
N LEU A 7 -31.45 34.67 56.08
CA LEU A 7 -30.85 34.69 54.73
C LEU A 7 -30.68 33.26 54.19
N LEU A 8 -31.74 32.47 54.34
CA LEU A 8 -31.93 31.17 53.68
C LEU A 8 -32.75 31.40 52.40
N LEU A 9 -32.22 32.17 51.44
CA LEU A 9 -32.84 32.32 50.13
C LEU A 9 -31.86 32.84 49.06
N LEU A 10 -30.76 32.12 48.83
CA LEU A 10 -29.92 32.36 47.65
C LEU A 10 -29.28 31.05 47.16
N LEU A 11 -30.12 30.03 46.94
CA LEU A 11 -29.69 28.71 46.45
C LEU A 11 -30.58 28.18 45.32
N LEU A 12 -31.12 29.08 44.48
CA LEU A 12 -31.91 28.71 43.30
C LEU A 12 -31.64 29.70 42.17
N LEU A 13 -30.51 29.56 41.48
CA LEU A 13 -30.27 30.07 40.13
C LEU A 13 -29.20 29.18 39.47
N LEU A 14 -29.55 27.91 39.25
CA LEU A 14 -28.84 27.04 38.31
C LEU A 14 -29.17 27.54 36.89
N PRO A 15 -28.19 27.95 36.07
CA PRO A 15 -28.45 28.11 34.65
C PRO A 15 -28.65 26.73 34.03
N THR A 16 -29.87 26.54 33.52
CA THR A 16 -30.31 25.43 32.68
C THR A 16 -29.31 25.14 31.57
N ALA A 17 -28.94 23.86 31.44
CA ALA A 17 -28.11 23.33 30.38
C ALA A 17 -28.61 23.78 29.00
N LEU A 18 -27.77 24.51 28.29
CA LEU A 18 -27.95 24.75 26.86
C LEU A 18 -27.70 23.43 26.11
N PRO A 19 -28.55 23.06 25.13
CA PRO A 19 -28.31 21.88 24.31
C PRO A 19 -27.06 22.14 23.44
N PHE A 20 -26.02 21.33 23.66
CA PHE A 20 -24.85 21.28 22.80
C PHE A 20 -25.27 20.72 21.43
N VAL A 21 -25.63 21.62 20.52
CA VAL A 21 -25.88 21.30 19.11
C VAL A 21 -24.53 20.98 18.47
N LEU A 22 -24.28 19.69 18.22
CA LEU A 22 -23.14 19.23 17.41
C LEU A 22 -23.22 19.87 16.02
N PRO A 23 -22.15 20.53 15.53
CA PRO A 23 -22.14 21.03 14.16
C PRO A 23 -22.19 19.85 13.17
N PRO A 24 -22.82 20.03 12.00
CA PRO A 24 -22.84 19.01 10.95
C PRO A 24 -21.42 18.66 10.53
N ALA A 25 -21.18 17.35 10.35
CA ALA A 25 -19.89 16.76 9.99
C ALA A 25 -19.19 17.57 8.89
N GLN A 26 -18.18 18.35 9.30
CA GLN A 26 -17.33 19.08 8.37
C GLN A 26 -16.45 18.06 7.64
N TYR A 27 -16.48 18.16 6.31
CA TYR A 27 -15.74 17.33 5.39
C TYR A 27 -14.25 17.34 5.75
N LEU A 28 -13.71 16.18 6.13
CA LEU A 28 -12.29 16.02 6.46
C LEU A 28 -11.43 16.53 5.28
N PRO A 29 -10.40 17.35 5.54
CA PRO A 29 -9.48 17.78 4.50
C PRO A 29 -8.77 16.56 3.92
N THR A 30 -8.78 16.45 2.59
CA THR A 30 -8.06 15.42 1.86
C THR A 30 -6.57 15.44 2.22
N PRO A 31 -5.95 14.28 2.50
CA PRO A 31 -4.57 14.22 2.97
C PRO A 31 -3.60 14.64 1.86
N THR A 32 -2.77 15.63 2.17
CA THR A 32 -1.70 16.11 1.29
C THR A 32 -0.55 15.08 1.26
N PRO A 33 -0.05 14.70 0.06
CA PRO A 33 1.08 13.80 -0.05
C PRO A 33 2.37 14.47 0.46
N ILE A 34 3.16 13.72 1.24
CA ILE A 34 4.49 14.15 1.70
C ILE A 34 5.54 13.57 0.75
N PHE A 35 6.39 14.44 0.21
CA PHE A 35 7.48 14.08 -0.71
C PHE A 35 8.75 13.73 0.05
N LEU A 36 9.37 12.61 -0.33
CA LEU A 36 10.76 12.34 -0.02
C LEU A 36 11.49 12.25 -1.35
N THR A 37 12.14 13.34 -1.75
CA THR A 37 13.11 13.33 -2.84
C THR A 37 14.44 12.89 -2.26
N CYS A 38 14.85 11.66 -2.53
CA CYS A 38 16.19 11.19 -2.21
C CYS A 38 17.00 11.21 -3.50
N THR A 39 17.94 12.15 -3.61
CA THR A 39 19.05 12.04 -4.54
C THR A 39 20.10 11.19 -3.84
N THR A 40 20.23 9.92 -4.26
CA THR A 40 21.33 9.10 -3.77
C THR A 40 22.59 9.54 -4.51
N ASP A 41 23.42 10.36 -3.87
CA ASP A 41 24.85 10.38 -4.17
C ASP A 41 25.40 9.02 -3.73
N THR A 42 26.06 8.35 -4.68
CA THR A 42 26.63 7.02 -4.54
C THR A 42 27.71 7.03 -3.47
N ASP A 43 27.57 6.17 -2.47
CA ASP A 43 28.66 5.30 -1.98
C ASP A 43 28.14 4.36 -0.89
N SER A 44 28.02 3.07 -1.21
CA SER A 44 28.20 1.98 -0.24
C SER A 44 28.32 0.60 -0.91
N PRO A 45 29.02 -0.35 -0.27
CA PRO A 45 29.75 -1.41 -0.94
C PRO A 45 29.04 -2.77 -0.98
N ASN A 46 29.43 -3.57 -1.98
CA ASN A 46 29.43 -5.04 -2.06
C ASN A 46 28.22 -5.80 -1.49
N ASP A 47 27.31 -6.17 -2.40
CA ASP A 47 26.50 -7.38 -2.25
C ASP A 47 27.01 -8.47 -3.21
N SER A 48 27.16 -9.68 -2.68
CA SER A 48 27.82 -10.83 -3.30
C SER A 48 26.97 -11.44 -4.43
N PRO A 49 27.57 -11.96 -5.52
CA PRO A 49 26.82 -12.47 -6.67
C PRO A 49 26.17 -13.82 -6.35
N SER A 50 24.84 -13.88 -6.42
CA SER A 50 24.10 -15.14 -6.44
C SER A 50 24.32 -15.86 -7.78
N THR A 51 24.73 -17.13 -7.71
CA THR A 51 25.08 -18.06 -8.79
C THR A 51 24.15 -18.02 -10.01
N PRO A 52 24.66 -18.01 -11.26
CA PRO A 52 23.84 -17.86 -12.47
C PRO A 52 23.21 -19.19 -12.87
N SER A 53 21.88 -19.28 -12.84
CA SER A 53 21.16 -20.33 -13.56
C SER A 53 21.12 -19.98 -15.06
N ASN A 54 21.62 -20.85 -15.92
CA ASN A 54 21.66 -20.73 -17.39
C ASN A 54 20.30 -20.34 -18.01
N ASN A 55 20.06 -19.03 -18.18
CA ASN A 55 18.91 -18.48 -18.90
C ASN A 55 19.20 -17.02 -19.28
N SER A 56 20.29 -16.80 -20.02
CA SER A 56 20.73 -15.49 -20.49
C SER A 56 19.66 -14.89 -21.43
N GLY A 57 19.30 -13.63 -21.25
CA GLY A 57 18.33 -12.92 -22.09
C GLY A 57 17.20 -12.25 -21.31
N LEU A 58 16.69 -11.14 -21.84
CA LEU A 58 15.60 -10.36 -21.26
C LEU A 58 14.27 -11.01 -21.62
N ARG A 59 13.36 -11.24 -20.65
CA ARG A 59 12.02 -11.76 -20.98
C ARG A 59 11.30 -10.78 -21.90
N LEU A 60 10.76 -11.26 -23.03
CA LEU A 60 10.16 -10.48 -24.12
C LEU A 60 9.11 -9.46 -23.62
N ASN A 61 8.30 -9.84 -22.64
CA ASN A 61 7.29 -8.93 -22.08
C ASN A 61 7.86 -7.68 -21.39
N LYS A 62 9.16 -7.67 -21.05
CA LYS A 62 9.84 -6.50 -20.48
C LYS A 62 10.20 -5.46 -21.54
N CYS A 63 10.30 -5.84 -22.82
CA CYS A 63 10.60 -4.90 -23.91
C CYS A 63 9.54 -3.79 -24.05
N PHE A 64 8.31 -4.05 -23.58
CA PHE A 64 7.18 -3.13 -23.70
C PHE A 64 6.86 -2.37 -22.40
N LYS A 65 7.78 -2.26 -21.43
CA LYS A 65 7.51 -1.69 -20.09
C LYS A 65 6.96 -0.25 -20.12
N ARG A 66 7.42 0.60 -21.04
CA ARG A 66 6.97 1.99 -21.17
C ARG A 66 5.54 2.08 -21.68
N THR A 67 5.21 1.30 -22.72
CA THR A 67 3.95 1.39 -23.45
C THR A 67 2.85 0.53 -22.85
N HIS A 68 3.20 -0.63 -22.27
CA HIS A 68 2.23 -1.63 -21.82
C HIS A 68 2.53 -2.09 -20.39
N SER A 69 1.53 -2.70 -19.73
CA SER A 69 1.78 -3.46 -18.51
C SER A 69 2.37 -4.83 -18.88
N ARG A 70 3.04 -5.52 -17.95
CA ARG A 70 3.57 -6.87 -18.22
C ARG A 70 2.48 -7.85 -18.70
N ARG A 71 1.28 -7.76 -18.13
CA ARG A 71 0.14 -8.61 -18.53
C ARG A 71 -0.40 -8.25 -19.91
N SER A 72 -0.49 -6.94 -20.20
CA SER A 72 -0.88 -6.49 -21.53
C SER A 72 0.15 -6.92 -22.59
N ALA A 73 1.44 -6.85 -22.26
CA ALA A 73 2.50 -7.37 -23.12
C ALA A 73 2.40 -8.91 -23.29
N ASP A 74 2.15 -9.66 -22.21
CA ASP A 74 1.92 -11.12 -22.30
C ASP A 74 0.71 -11.45 -23.19
N LEU A 75 -0.36 -10.65 -23.15
CA LEU A 75 -1.52 -10.80 -24.03
C LEU A 75 -1.15 -10.55 -25.50
N LEU A 76 -0.42 -9.46 -25.78
CA LEU A 76 0.05 -9.13 -27.13
C LEU A 76 0.92 -10.26 -27.70
N ILE A 77 1.84 -10.78 -26.89
CA ILE A 77 2.68 -11.93 -27.20
C ILE A 77 1.83 -13.17 -27.51
N SER A 78 0.86 -13.50 -26.65
CA SER A 78 -0.02 -14.66 -26.85
C SER A 78 -0.94 -14.53 -28.07
N SER A 79 -1.25 -13.30 -28.49
CA SER A 79 -2.05 -13.01 -29.69
C SER A 79 -1.24 -12.96 -30.99
N ASN A 80 0.05 -13.33 -30.95
CA ASN A 80 0.97 -13.29 -32.09
C ASN A 80 1.12 -11.91 -32.75
N ARG A 81 0.81 -10.83 -32.03
CA ARG A 81 1.04 -9.44 -32.48
C ARG A 81 2.49 -9.00 -32.32
N VAL A 82 3.21 -9.67 -31.42
CA VAL A 82 4.65 -9.49 -31.22
C VAL A 82 5.39 -10.56 -32.00
N LEU A 83 6.39 -10.16 -32.79
CA LEU A 83 7.30 -11.06 -33.49
C LEU A 83 8.73 -10.86 -32.98
N VAL A 84 9.52 -11.93 -32.98
CA VAL A 84 10.95 -11.92 -32.72
C VAL A 84 11.64 -12.46 -33.96
N ASN A 85 12.51 -11.66 -34.57
CA ASN A 85 13.15 -11.96 -35.84
C ASN A 85 12.15 -12.34 -36.95
N GLY A 86 10.99 -11.69 -36.95
CA GLY A 86 9.91 -11.94 -37.92
C GLY A 86 9.04 -13.18 -37.64
N LEU A 87 9.31 -13.93 -36.56
CA LEU A 87 8.58 -15.14 -36.20
C LEU A 87 7.79 -14.97 -34.90
N PRO A 88 6.66 -15.67 -34.73
CA PRO A 88 5.92 -15.65 -33.48
C PRO A 88 6.77 -16.25 -32.33
N PRO A 89 6.77 -15.64 -31.13
CA PRO A 89 7.59 -16.08 -30.01
C PRO A 89 7.10 -17.40 -29.40
N ASN A 90 8.01 -18.12 -28.75
CA ASN A 90 7.73 -19.37 -28.01
C ASN A 90 6.97 -19.13 -26.69
N GLY A 91 5.87 -18.38 -26.75
CA GLY A 91 5.00 -18.03 -25.63
C GLY A 91 5.52 -16.90 -24.72
N ALA A 92 4.75 -16.60 -23.67
CA ALA A 92 5.00 -15.48 -22.76
C ALA A 92 6.33 -15.58 -21.96
N GLY A 93 6.96 -16.76 -21.95
CA GLY A 93 8.27 -17.01 -21.34
C GLY A 93 9.46 -16.71 -22.23
N HIS A 94 9.24 -16.41 -23.52
CA HIS A 94 10.31 -16.16 -24.49
C HIS A 94 11.27 -15.07 -24.02
N ARG A 95 12.56 -15.28 -24.22
CA ARG A 95 13.63 -14.35 -23.85
C ARG A 95 14.37 -13.91 -25.11
N VAL A 96 14.69 -12.63 -25.16
CA VAL A 96 15.38 -11.99 -26.28
C VAL A 96 16.78 -11.56 -25.88
N GLN A 97 17.68 -11.63 -26.85
CA GLN A 97 19.08 -11.21 -26.77
C GLN A 97 19.28 -9.84 -27.45
N PRO A 98 20.42 -9.17 -27.22
CA PRO A 98 20.75 -7.93 -27.91
C PRO A 98 20.72 -7.98 -29.43
N THR A 99 20.92 -9.15 -30.00
CA THR A 99 20.92 -9.39 -31.45
C THR A 99 19.52 -9.59 -32.03
N ASP A 100 18.49 -9.78 -31.19
CA ASP A 100 17.14 -10.07 -31.66
C ASP A 100 16.37 -8.80 -32.04
N THR A 101 15.65 -8.86 -33.15
CA THR A 101 14.74 -7.81 -33.60
C THR A 101 13.33 -8.11 -33.09
N VAL A 102 12.82 -7.29 -32.19
CA VAL A 102 11.44 -7.40 -31.69
C VAL A 102 10.54 -6.46 -32.47
N THR A 103 9.40 -6.93 -32.96
CA THR A 103 8.38 -6.07 -33.59
C THR A 103 7.02 -6.24 -32.93
N LEU A 104 6.24 -5.16 -32.85
CA LEU A 104 4.84 -5.16 -32.44
C LEU A 104 4.05 -4.44 -33.53
N ASP A 105 3.15 -5.15 -34.22
CA ASP A 105 2.36 -4.62 -35.34
C ASP A 105 3.21 -3.84 -36.37
N ASN A 106 4.36 -4.42 -36.77
CA ASN A 106 5.36 -3.85 -37.69
C ASN A 106 6.18 -2.67 -37.15
N ILE A 107 5.98 -2.24 -35.90
CA ILE A 107 6.85 -1.26 -35.23
C ILE A 107 8.05 -2.01 -34.64
N VAL A 108 9.27 -1.64 -35.03
CA VAL A 108 10.51 -2.24 -34.53
C VAL A 108 10.86 -1.67 -33.15
N TYR A 109 11.15 -2.55 -32.21
CA TYR A 109 11.63 -2.23 -30.87
C TYR A 109 13.12 -2.60 -30.79
N ASN A 110 13.98 -1.59 -30.80
CA ASN A 110 15.43 -1.77 -30.82
C ASN A 110 15.95 -2.17 -29.44
N PHE A 111 16.66 -3.31 -29.33
CA PHE A 111 17.06 -3.85 -28.02
C PHE A 111 17.86 -2.84 -27.19
N ASN A 112 18.76 -2.09 -27.82
CA ASN A 112 19.59 -1.10 -27.13
C ASN A 112 18.77 0.08 -26.59
N GLU A 113 17.70 0.52 -27.26
CA GLU A 113 16.86 1.62 -26.78
C GLU A 113 16.10 1.26 -25.48
N PHE A 114 15.71 -0.01 -25.31
CA PHE A 114 15.02 -0.48 -24.09
C PHE A 114 15.98 -1.03 -23.03
N ASN A 115 17.21 -1.40 -23.40
CA ASN A 115 18.25 -1.89 -22.48
C ASN A 115 19.17 -0.76 -21.97
N GLU A 116 19.36 0.32 -22.72
CA GLU A 116 19.94 1.55 -22.21
C GLU A 116 19.09 2.16 -21.11
N GLU A 117 17.76 1.97 -21.09
CA GLU A 117 16.91 2.35 -19.96
C GLU A 117 17.07 1.43 -18.72
N PHE A 118 17.72 0.28 -18.90
CA PHE A 118 18.13 -0.62 -17.82
C PHE A 118 19.50 -0.20 -17.23
N ASN A 119 20.33 0.50 -18.00
CA ASN A 119 21.67 0.98 -17.62
C ASN A 119 21.74 2.51 -17.38
N SER A 120 20.78 3.30 -17.88
CA SER A 120 20.64 4.77 -17.67
C SER A 120 19.91 5.11 -16.38
N ASP A 121 19.96 4.17 -15.44
CA ASP A 121 19.68 4.33 -14.02
C ASP A 121 20.43 5.52 -13.39
N GLN A 122 21.50 5.98 -14.02
CA GLN A 122 22.33 7.09 -13.53
C GLN A 122 21.75 8.50 -13.77
N ARG A 123 20.65 8.67 -14.52
CA ARG A 123 20.05 10.01 -14.77
C ARG A 123 18.55 10.12 -14.46
N GLN A 124 17.90 9.05 -14.00
CA GLN A 124 16.47 9.09 -13.72
C GLN A 124 16.23 9.47 -12.25
N SER A 125 15.60 10.63 -12.02
CA SER A 125 15.18 11.01 -10.66
C SER A 125 14.09 10.06 -10.17
N TYR A 126 14.39 9.27 -9.14
CA TYR A 126 13.39 8.43 -8.50
C TYR A 126 12.51 9.23 -7.56
N LEU A 127 11.21 8.97 -7.67
CA LEU A 127 10.18 9.57 -6.85
C LEU A 127 9.68 8.52 -5.86
N TYR A 128 9.62 8.90 -4.59
CA TYR A 128 9.03 8.11 -3.51
C TYR A 128 7.99 8.96 -2.79
N ILE A 129 6.75 8.47 -2.77
CA ILE A 129 5.59 9.21 -2.28
C ILE A 129 4.96 8.44 -1.12
N LYS A 130 4.77 9.12 0.00
CA LYS A 130 3.84 8.69 1.05
C LYS A 130 2.47 9.27 0.73
N TYR A 131 1.56 8.42 0.30
CA TYR A 131 0.19 8.81 -0.05
C TYR A 131 -0.79 8.20 0.94
N TYR A 132 -1.77 8.96 1.40
CA TYR A 132 -2.81 8.45 2.27
C TYR A 132 -4.04 8.15 1.44
N LYS A 133 -4.26 6.86 1.17
CA LYS A 133 -5.32 6.38 0.29
C LYS A 133 -6.69 6.61 0.94
N PRO A 134 -7.63 7.32 0.28
CA PRO A 134 -8.99 7.45 0.77
C PRO A 134 -9.80 6.16 0.56
N ILE A 135 -10.95 6.09 1.23
CA ILE A 135 -11.88 4.96 1.09
C ILE A 135 -12.48 4.95 -0.31
N GLY A 136 -12.81 3.77 -0.84
CA GLY A 136 -13.41 3.63 -2.16
C GLY A 136 -12.41 3.61 -3.32
N THR A 137 -11.18 4.07 -3.11
CA THR A 137 -10.11 4.00 -4.12
C THR A 137 -9.62 2.56 -4.32
N ILE A 138 -9.41 2.13 -5.56
CA ILE A 138 -8.88 0.79 -5.88
C ILE A 138 -7.36 0.86 -6.05
N CYS A 139 -6.62 0.00 -5.34
CA CYS A 139 -5.17 -0.09 -5.49
C CYS A 139 -4.79 -0.90 -6.74
N THR A 140 -4.86 -0.23 -7.90
CA THR A 140 -4.49 -0.74 -9.22
C THR A 140 -3.86 0.38 -10.06
N THR A 141 -2.99 0.03 -10.99
CA THR A 141 -2.44 0.95 -12.00
C THR A 141 -3.15 0.82 -13.35
N ASP A 142 -4.25 0.07 -13.40
CA ASP A 142 -5.06 -0.11 -14.61
C ASP A 142 -5.88 1.15 -14.88
N THR A 143 -5.60 1.81 -15.99
CA THR A 143 -6.24 3.07 -16.42
C THR A 143 -7.71 2.88 -16.79
N ASN A 144 -8.14 1.67 -17.13
CA ASN A 144 -9.55 1.39 -17.45
C ASN A 144 -10.44 1.31 -16.19
N ILE A 145 -9.83 1.14 -15.02
CA ILE A 145 -10.54 1.08 -13.75
C ILE A 145 -10.64 2.49 -13.18
N LYS A 146 -11.84 3.08 -13.22
CA LYS A 146 -12.15 4.37 -12.59
C LYS A 146 -11.93 4.31 -11.07
N GLY A 147 -11.53 5.43 -10.47
CA GLY A 147 -11.29 5.53 -9.03
C GLY A 147 -10.10 4.72 -8.54
N ASN A 148 -9.10 4.52 -9.41
CA ASN A 148 -7.86 3.86 -9.02
C ASN A 148 -6.91 4.82 -8.28
N VAL A 149 -5.88 4.26 -7.62
CA VAL A 149 -4.93 5.03 -6.80
C VAL A 149 -4.15 6.08 -7.60
N ILE A 150 -3.92 5.87 -8.89
CA ILE A 150 -3.22 6.84 -9.76
C ILE A 150 -4.13 8.03 -10.05
N THR A 151 -5.38 7.77 -10.44
CA THR A 151 -6.36 8.84 -10.67
C THR A 151 -6.62 9.65 -9.39
N ALA A 152 -6.73 8.99 -8.23
CA ALA A 152 -6.90 9.67 -6.95
C ALA A 152 -5.69 10.55 -6.58
N LEU A 153 -4.46 10.08 -6.87
CA LEU A 153 -3.23 10.87 -6.69
C LEU A 153 -3.19 12.08 -7.63
N GLN A 154 -3.59 11.91 -8.89
CA GLN A 154 -3.63 13.03 -9.85
C GLN A 154 -4.68 14.08 -9.47
N SER A 155 -5.79 13.65 -8.85
CA SER A 155 -6.81 14.55 -8.31
C SER A 155 -6.35 15.33 -7.06
N SER A 156 -5.28 14.91 -6.37
CA SER A 156 -4.78 15.61 -5.18
C SER A 156 -3.84 16.79 -5.51
N ASN A 157 -4.11 17.49 -6.63
CA ASN A 157 -3.29 18.59 -7.18
C ASN A 157 -1.83 18.24 -7.47
N LEU A 158 -1.51 16.94 -7.58
CA LEU A 158 -0.16 16.48 -7.83
C LEU A 158 -0.03 15.99 -9.28
N LYS A 159 0.54 16.85 -10.14
CA LYS A 159 0.89 16.46 -11.51
C LYS A 159 2.18 15.65 -11.49
N ILE A 160 2.06 14.36 -11.84
CA ILE A 160 3.20 13.47 -12.02
C ILE A 160 3.15 12.94 -13.45
N ASP A 161 4.16 13.31 -14.22
CA ASP A 161 4.28 12.92 -15.63
C ASP A 161 4.92 11.54 -15.79
N SER A 162 5.52 11.01 -14.73
CA SER A 162 6.10 9.66 -14.71
C SER A 162 5.08 8.59 -14.35
N ARG A 163 5.29 7.37 -14.85
CA ARG A 163 4.46 6.23 -14.47
C ARG A 163 4.73 5.83 -13.02
N ILE A 164 3.69 5.79 -12.19
CA ILE A 164 3.77 5.48 -10.76
C ILE A 164 3.22 4.08 -10.46
N TYR A 165 3.88 3.40 -9.53
CA TYR A 165 3.56 2.06 -9.06
C TYR A 165 3.36 2.05 -7.54
N PRO A 166 2.29 1.43 -7.02
CA PRO A 166 2.13 1.26 -5.59
C PRO A 166 3.06 0.16 -5.06
N ILE A 167 3.70 0.43 -3.93
CA ILE A 167 4.47 -0.54 -3.14
C ILE A 167 3.48 -1.21 -2.18
N GLY A 168 3.05 -2.40 -2.57
CA GLY A 168 1.98 -3.12 -1.87
C GLY A 168 0.59 -2.62 -2.21
N ARG A 169 -0.39 -3.15 -1.49
CA ARG A 169 -1.80 -2.90 -1.77
C ARG A 169 -2.57 -2.67 -0.48
N LEU A 170 -3.56 -1.79 -0.57
CA LEU A 170 -4.64 -1.67 0.40
C LEU A 170 -5.94 -2.02 -0.31
N ASP A 171 -6.85 -2.67 0.42
CA ASP A 171 -8.17 -3.00 -0.12
C ASP A 171 -8.98 -1.72 -0.40
N LYS A 172 -10.02 -1.85 -1.23
CA LYS A 172 -10.88 -0.72 -1.62
C LYS A 172 -11.51 -0.03 -0.40
N ASP A 173 -11.96 -0.84 0.54
CA ASP A 173 -12.60 -0.47 1.81
C ASP A 173 -11.61 -0.10 2.93
N THR A 174 -10.31 -0.03 2.62
CA THR A 174 -9.25 0.28 3.59
C THR A 174 -8.64 1.64 3.28
N THR A 175 -8.49 2.47 4.31
CA THR A 175 -7.84 3.79 4.23
C THR A 175 -6.40 3.70 4.71
N GLY A 176 -5.63 4.75 4.47
CA GLY A 176 -4.36 4.93 5.15
C GLY A 176 -3.15 4.94 4.24
N LEU A 177 -1.98 4.91 4.87
CA LEU A 177 -0.69 5.09 4.25
C LEU A 177 -0.40 4.02 3.19
N ILE A 178 -0.08 4.43 1.98
CA ILE A 178 0.47 3.60 0.91
C ILE A 178 1.69 4.30 0.31
N LEU A 179 2.71 3.53 -0.02
CA LEU A 179 3.92 4.04 -0.66
C LEU A 179 3.77 3.89 -2.18
N LEU A 180 4.17 4.91 -2.93
CA LEU A 180 4.15 4.91 -4.39
C LEU A 180 5.53 5.31 -4.92
N THR A 181 5.93 4.75 -6.07
CA THR A 181 7.22 5.09 -6.71
C THR A 181 7.17 5.00 -8.23
N ASN A 182 8.01 5.77 -8.93
CA ASN A 182 8.25 5.58 -10.37
C ASN A 182 9.31 4.50 -10.67
N ASP A 183 10.03 4.00 -9.66
CA ASP A 183 10.97 2.91 -9.84
C ASP A 183 10.24 1.57 -9.96
N GLY A 184 10.10 1.06 -11.20
CA GLY A 184 9.44 -0.23 -11.45
C GLY A 184 10.17 -1.47 -10.92
N ARG A 185 11.40 -1.37 -10.40
CA ARG A 185 12.19 -2.49 -9.87
C ARG A 185 11.87 -2.76 -8.40
N ILE A 186 11.57 -1.70 -7.66
CA ILE A 186 11.37 -1.68 -6.21
C ILE A 186 10.09 -2.38 -5.73
N PRO A 187 8.91 -2.25 -6.37
CA PRO A 187 7.67 -2.77 -5.81
C PRO A 187 7.74 -4.25 -5.46
N ASN A 188 8.30 -5.09 -6.32
CA ASN A 188 8.39 -6.53 -6.06
C ASN A 188 9.49 -6.89 -5.05
N SER A 189 10.63 -6.20 -5.06
CA SER A 189 11.72 -6.46 -4.12
C SER A 189 11.32 -6.00 -2.71
N VAL A 190 10.80 -4.78 -2.59
CA VAL A 190 10.28 -4.24 -1.33
C VAL A 190 9.08 -5.04 -0.86
N LEU A 191 8.17 -5.51 -1.71
CA LEU A 191 7.09 -6.37 -1.23
C LEU A 191 7.58 -7.67 -0.59
N ARG A 192 8.65 -8.29 -1.13
CA ARG A 192 9.25 -9.50 -0.57
C ARG A 192 10.00 -9.24 0.74
N TYR A 193 10.57 -8.06 0.90
CA TYR A 193 11.25 -7.66 2.14
C TYR A 193 10.28 -7.10 3.20
N SER A 194 9.33 -6.26 2.78
CA SER A 194 8.26 -5.64 3.56
C SER A 194 7.19 -6.63 4.02
N SER A 195 7.06 -7.80 3.38
CA SER A 195 6.25 -8.90 3.92
C SER A 195 6.82 -9.50 5.21
N LYS A 196 7.96 -9.01 5.69
CA LYS A 196 8.52 -9.28 7.03
C LYS A 196 8.53 -8.03 7.92
N LYS A 197 8.09 -6.88 7.42
CA LYS A 197 8.10 -5.61 8.15
C LYS A 197 6.74 -5.31 8.72
N ASP A 198 6.79 -4.70 9.89
CA ASP A 198 5.63 -4.27 10.66
C ASP A 198 4.82 -3.23 9.90
N LYS A 199 3.52 -3.45 9.89
CA LYS A 199 2.51 -2.55 9.38
C LYS A 199 1.53 -2.33 10.51
N VAL A 200 1.30 -1.08 10.86
CA VAL A 200 0.44 -0.69 11.97
C VAL A 200 -0.92 -0.29 11.43
N TYR A 201 -1.97 -0.83 12.02
CA TYR A 201 -3.35 -0.56 11.64
C TYR A 201 -4.17 -0.16 12.85
N ILE A 202 -5.14 0.73 12.62
CA ILE A 202 -6.24 0.99 13.54
C ILE A 202 -7.49 0.34 12.94
N VAL A 203 -8.14 -0.49 13.75
CA VAL A 203 -9.31 -1.27 13.37
C VAL A 203 -10.49 -0.81 14.21
N THR A 204 -11.63 -0.55 13.56
CA THR A 204 -12.91 -0.32 14.24
C THR A 204 -13.87 -1.46 13.89
N VAL A 205 -14.45 -2.07 14.91
CA VAL A 205 -15.40 -3.19 14.78
C VAL A 205 -16.83 -2.78 15.14
N ASN A 206 -17.79 -3.61 14.76
CA ASN A 206 -19.23 -3.35 14.90
C ASN A 206 -19.74 -3.34 16.35
N ARG A 207 -19.05 -3.98 17.30
CA ARG A 207 -19.45 -4.06 18.72
C ARG A 207 -18.24 -3.93 19.66
N TYR A 208 -18.48 -3.89 20.97
CA TYR A 208 -17.41 -3.91 21.97
C TYR A 208 -16.52 -5.13 21.73
N ILE A 209 -15.20 -4.94 21.77
CA ILE A 209 -14.25 -6.05 21.63
C ILE A 209 -13.89 -6.57 23.02
N GLU A 210 -14.01 -7.86 23.27
CA GLU A 210 -13.64 -8.44 24.57
C GLU A 210 -12.12 -8.55 24.71
N GLU A 211 -11.62 -8.60 25.95
CA GLU A 211 -10.17 -8.67 26.19
C GLU A 211 -9.59 -10.02 25.77
N GLU A 212 -10.35 -11.09 25.98
CA GLU A 212 -10.03 -12.44 25.55
C GLU A 212 -9.85 -12.52 24.02
N ASP A 213 -10.67 -11.80 23.27
CA ASP A 213 -10.58 -11.75 21.80
C ASP A 213 -9.34 -10.98 21.33
N LEU A 214 -8.93 -9.93 22.04
CA LEU A 214 -7.67 -9.23 21.75
C LEU A 214 -6.46 -10.15 21.97
N ILE A 215 -6.48 -10.93 23.05
CA ILE A 215 -5.45 -11.94 23.33
C ILE A 215 -5.43 -13.00 22.23
N GLN A 216 -6.61 -13.47 21.79
CA GLN A 216 -6.71 -14.46 20.72
C GLN A 216 -6.21 -13.91 19.37
N LEU A 217 -6.55 -12.67 19.04
CA LEU A 217 -5.98 -11.98 17.87
C LEU A 217 -4.45 -11.90 17.94
N SER A 218 -3.90 -11.58 19.12
CA SER A 218 -2.45 -11.45 19.33
C SER A 218 -1.71 -12.78 19.23
N SER A 219 -2.31 -13.88 19.70
CA SER A 219 -1.75 -15.23 19.69
C SER A 219 -1.84 -15.92 18.33
N GLY A 220 -2.62 -15.35 17.41
CA GLY A 220 -2.84 -15.87 16.07
C GLY A 220 -4.16 -16.64 15.93
N VAL A 221 -4.83 -16.43 14.80
CA VAL A 221 -6.17 -16.98 14.53
C VAL A 221 -6.14 -17.80 13.25
N ILE A 222 -6.84 -18.93 13.22
CA ILE A 222 -6.97 -19.75 12.01
C ILE A 222 -7.89 -19.03 11.02
N ILE A 223 -7.35 -18.66 9.87
CA ILE A 223 -8.10 -17.98 8.80
C ILE A 223 -7.93 -18.69 7.47
N THR A 224 -9.00 -18.66 6.66
CA THR A 224 -9.02 -19.18 5.29
C THR A 224 -8.77 -18.05 4.29
N THR A 225 -7.66 -18.13 3.55
CA THR A 225 -7.26 -17.12 2.56
C THR A 225 -7.06 -17.72 1.19
N ILE A 226 -7.33 -16.96 0.12
CA ILE A 226 -7.04 -17.40 -1.24
C ILE A 226 -5.56 -17.10 -1.53
N ALA A 227 -4.79 -18.15 -1.78
CA ALA A 227 -3.45 -18.05 -2.32
C ALA A 227 -3.48 -18.37 -3.81
N GLN A 228 -2.86 -17.53 -4.64
CA GLN A 228 -2.67 -17.82 -6.05
C GLN A 228 -1.24 -18.33 -6.24
N ARG A 229 -1.10 -19.61 -6.60
CA ARG A 229 0.17 -20.22 -7.00
C ARG A 229 -0.03 -20.85 -8.37
N ASP A 230 0.92 -20.65 -9.28
CA ASP A 230 0.92 -21.25 -10.62
C ASP A 230 -0.37 -21.04 -11.41
N ASN A 231 -0.96 -19.83 -11.29
CA ASN A 231 -2.26 -19.45 -11.86
C ASN A 231 -3.49 -20.22 -11.33
N VAL A 232 -3.32 -21.09 -10.33
CA VAL A 232 -4.40 -21.79 -9.63
C VAL A 232 -4.75 -21.02 -8.36
N LYS A 233 -6.03 -20.73 -8.16
CA LYS A 233 -6.55 -20.22 -6.89
C LYS A 233 -6.76 -21.41 -5.95
N LYS A 234 -6.06 -21.41 -4.83
CA LYS A 234 -6.20 -22.43 -3.79
C LYS A 234 -6.57 -21.75 -2.47
N GLU A 235 -7.53 -22.34 -1.76
CA GLU A 235 -7.83 -21.95 -0.40
C GLU A 235 -6.74 -22.47 0.55
N LEU A 236 -6.30 -21.60 1.44
CA LEU A 236 -5.28 -21.86 2.44
C LEU A 236 -5.85 -21.49 3.80
N THR A 237 -6.14 -22.52 4.59
CA THR A 237 -6.53 -22.41 6.00
C THR A 237 -5.30 -22.65 6.87
N ALA A 238 -4.92 -21.64 7.64
CA ALA A 238 -3.77 -21.69 8.52
C ALA A 238 -3.87 -20.60 9.59
N ALA A 239 -3.26 -20.83 10.76
CA ALA A 239 -3.08 -19.82 11.78
C ALA A 239 -2.28 -18.62 11.25
N THR A 240 -2.66 -17.40 11.64
CA THR A 240 -1.81 -16.22 11.47
C THR A 240 -0.63 -16.28 12.43
N LYS A 241 0.41 -15.51 12.14
CA LYS A 241 1.51 -15.33 13.08
C LYS A 241 1.04 -14.55 14.31
N GLU A 242 1.73 -14.78 15.43
CA GLU A 242 1.62 -13.92 16.60
C GLU A 242 1.94 -12.48 16.23
N CYS A 243 1.19 -11.56 16.82
CA CYS A 243 1.26 -10.13 16.50
C CYS A 243 0.91 -9.28 17.71
N TYR A 244 1.30 -8.00 17.66
CA TYR A 244 0.93 -7.06 18.73
C TYR A 244 -0.47 -6.52 18.48
N VAL A 245 -1.31 -6.55 19.52
CA VAL A 245 -2.68 -6.03 19.53
C VAL A 245 -2.87 -5.23 20.81
N GLU A 246 -3.46 -4.04 20.71
CA GLU A 246 -3.73 -3.17 21.85
C GLU A 246 -5.11 -2.50 21.71
N ARG A 247 -5.89 -2.49 22.78
CA ARG A 247 -7.15 -1.74 22.83
C ARG A 247 -6.87 -0.23 22.80
N VAL A 248 -7.51 0.48 21.88
CA VAL A 248 -7.45 1.95 21.80
C VAL A 248 -8.83 2.61 21.94
N GLY A 249 -9.88 1.81 22.14
CA GLY A 249 -11.23 2.24 22.44
C GLY A 249 -12.19 1.06 22.60
N SER A 250 -13.44 1.33 22.96
CA SER A 250 -14.46 0.28 23.21
C SER A 250 -14.66 -0.68 22.03
N ARG A 251 -14.68 -0.13 20.81
CA ARG A 251 -14.80 -0.88 19.54
C ARG A 251 -13.58 -0.72 18.65
N LYS A 252 -12.43 -0.32 19.21
CA LYS A 252 -11.23 0.03 18.46
C LYS A 252 -9.99 -0.62 19.05
N PHE A 253 -9.16 -1.17 18.17
CA PHE A 253 -7.86 -1.71 18.56
C PHE A 253 -6.80 -1.36 17.52
N MET A 254 -5.56 -1.27 17.96
CA MET A 254 -4.37 -1.21 17.14
C MET A 254 -3.84 -2.62 16.92
N ILE A 255 -3.39 -2.93 15.71
CA ILE A 255 -2.76 -4.22 15.39
C ILE A 255 -1.50 -3.99 14.55
N VAL A 256 -0.43 -4.70 14.87
CA VAL A 256 0.86 -4.63 14.17
C VAL A 256 1.16 -5.96 13.50
N LEU A 257 1.10 -6.00 12.17
CA LEU A 257 1.32 -7.22 11.39
C LEU A 257 2.66 -7.17 10.66
N ASN A 258 3.45 -8.23 10.78
CA ASN A 258 4.64 -8.41 9.96
C ASN A 258 4.35 -9.16 8.65
N GLU A 259 3.25 -9.93 8.57
CA GLU A 259 2.80 -10.60 7.34
C GLU A 259 1.78 -9.77 6.52
N GLY A 260 1.15 -10.37 5.52
CA GLY A 260 0.29 -9.66 4.58
C GLY A 260 -0.61 -10.59 3.75
N ARG A 261 -1.38 -11.47 4.41
CA ARG A 261 -2.32 -12.36 3.73
C ARG A 261 -3.52 -11.56 3.19
N ASN A 262 -4.20 -12.09 2.16
CA ASN A 262 -5.34 -11.41 1.55
C ASN A 262 -6.46 -11.15 2.59
N ARG A 263 -6.84 -9.88 2.77
CA ARG A 263 -7.85 -9.40 3.73
C ARG A 263 -7.62 -9.90 5.17
N GLN A 264 -6.36 -10.10 5.57
CA GLN A 264 -5.99 -10.77 6.81
C GLN A 264 -6.73 -10.28 8.05
N ILE A 265 -6.65 -8.97 8.37
CA ILE A 265 -7.27 -8.39 9.57
C ILE A 265 -8.77 -8.63 9.60
N ARG A 266 -9.44 -8.44 8.45
CA ARG A 266 -10.89 -8.66 8.34
C ARG A 266 -11.25 -10.11 8.60
N LYS A 267 -10.47 -11.04 8.08
CA LYS A 267 -10.66 -12.48 8.31
C LYS A 267 -10.35 -12.92 9.73
N MET A 268 -9.36 -12.30 10.37
CA MET A 268 -9.08 -12.54 11.79
C MET A 268 -10.27 -12.08 12.65
N CYS A 269 -10.82 -10.91 12.36
CA CYS A 269 -12.03 -10.43 13.04
C CYS A 269 -13.25 -11.32 12.74
N GLU A 270 -13.46 -11.70 11.48
CA GLU A 270 -14.58 -12.58 11.07
C GLU A 270 -14.52 -13.95 11.77
N ALA A 271 -13.32 -14.50 11.99
CA ALA A 271 -13.13 -15.77 12.71
C ALA A 271 -13.48 -15.68 14.20
N LEU A 272 -13.60 -14.47 14.76
CA LEU A 272 -14.07 -14.19 16.12
C LEU A 272 -15.45 -13.52 16.10
N ASP A 273 -16.20 -13.70 15.02
CA ASP A 273 -17.55 -13.15 14.79
C ASP A 273 -17.63 -11.62 14.78
N TYR A 274 -16.53 -10.89 14.57
CA TYR A 274 -16.54 -9.43 14.43
C TYR A 274 -16.58 -9.00 12.98
N ARG A 275 -17.33 -7.91 12.72
CA ARG A 275 -17.31 -7.20 11.44
C ARG A 275 -16.47 -5.93 11.56
N VAL A 276 -15.50 -5.78 10.67
CA VAL A 276 -14.67 -4.57 10.58
C VAL A 276 -15.44 -3.46 9.83
N ASP A 277 -15.83 -2.42 10.57
CA ASP A 277 -16.51 -1.24 10.02
C ASP A 277 -15.50 -0.25 9.41
N ALA A 278 -14.32 -0.09 10.01
CA ALA A 278 -13.24 0.74 9.46
C ALA A 278 -11.87 0.10 9.66
N LEU A 279 -11.02 0.23 8.65
CA LEU A 279 -9.64 -0.25 8.69
C LEU A 279 -8.73 0.82 8.09
N GLU A 280 -7.77 1.25 8.90
CA GLU A 280 -6.83 2.31 8.53
C GLU A 280 -5.40 1.82 8.75
N ARG A 281 -4.55 1.90 7.72
CA ARG A 281 -3.11 1.69 7.91
C ARG A 281 -2.45 3.01 8.28
N THR A 282 -1.98 3.13 9.51
CA THR A 282 -1.34 4.35 10.02
C THR A 282 0.14 4.39 9.70
N GLU A 283 0.80 3.24 9.68
CA GLU A 283 2.25 3.16 9.54
C GLU A 283 2.70 1.96 8.71
N VAL A 284 3.80 2.15 7.98
CA VAL A 284 4.61 1.07 7.41
C VAL A 284 6.01 1.28 7.96
N ARG A 285 6.44 0.43 8.89
CA ARG A 285 7.78 0.58 9.49
C ARG A 285 8.83 0.37 8.41
N SER A 286 9.75 1.32 8.35
CA SER A 286 10.70 1.47 7.24
C SER A 286 11.60 0.25 7.03
N CYS A 287 11.97 0.04 5.77
CA CYS A 287 13.05 -0.83 5.35
C CYS A 287 14.44 -0.16 5.40
N LEU A 288 14.48 1.17 5.54
CA LEU A 288 15.72 1.95 5.69
C LEU A 288 16.18 1.83 7.15
N GLY A 289 17.44 1.45 7.35
CA GLY A 289 18.02 1.07 8.64
C GLY A 289 17.93 2.13 9.73
N ALA A 290 18.30 1.71 10.95
CA ALA A 290 18.16 2.40 12.24
C ALA A 290 18.88 3.76 12.41
N ASN A 291 19.23 4.46 11.33
CA ASN A 291 19.90 5.77 11.35
C ASN A 291 19.03 6.91 10.78
N ALA A 292 17.70 6.75 10.76
CA ALA A 292 16.82 7.91 10.69
C ALA A 292 16.70 8.50 12.10
N THR A 293 17.54 9.49 12.38
CA THR A 293 17.58 10.26 13.62
C THR A 293 16.17 10.71 14.03
N MET A 294 15.91 10.73 15.33
CA MET A 294 14.66 11.08 16.04
C MET A 294 13.95 12.40 15.64
N GLN A 295 14.39 13.12 14.60
CA GLN A 295 13.75 14.30 14.04
C GLN A 295 12.60 13.99 13.08
N GLU A 296 12.39 12.75 12.63
CA GLU A 296 11.24 12.36 11.80
C GLU A 296 9.94 12.09 12.60
N ARG A 297 9.93 12.40 13.90
CA ARG A 297 8.81 12.11 14.81
C ARG A 297 7.59 13.04 14.68
N HIS A 298 7.60 14.04 13.81
CA HIS A 298 6.44 14.91 13.60
C HIS A 298 6.27 15.30 12.14
N ILE A 299 5.80 14.38 11.31
CA ILE A 299 4.96 14.76 10.16
C ILE A 299 3.78 13.78 10.07
N ALA A 300 3.05 13.66 11.17
CA ALA A 300 1.61 13.52 11.07
C ALA A 300 1.09 14.95 10.92
N VAL A 301 0.52 15.30 9.77
CA VAL A 301 -0.33 16.48 9.69
C VAL A 301 -1.56 16.17 10.54
N ARG A 302 -1.45 16.40 11.85
CA ARG A 302 -2.59 16.78 12.68
C ARG A 302 -3.01 18.13 12.13
N ASN A 303 -4.13 18.18 11.42
CA ASN A 303 -4.77 19.45 11.17
C ASN A 303 -5.42 19.90 12.48
N SER A 304 -4.72 20.82 13.14
CA SER A 304 -5.28 21.73 14.14
C SER A 304 -6.11 22.77 13.39
N ALA A 305 -7.44 22.65 13.47
CA ALA A 305 -8.43 23.72 13.54
C ALA A 305 -9.81 23.06 13.63
#